data_AF-A0A1U8A810-F1
#
_entry.id   AF-A0A1U8A810-F1
#
_cell.length_a   1.000
_cell.length_b   1.000
_cell.length_c   1.000
_cell.angle_alpha   90.00
_cell.angle_beta   90.00
_cell.angle_gamma   90.00
#
_symmetry.space_group_name_H-M   'P 1'
#
loop_
_entity.id
_entity.type
_entity.pdbx_description
1 polymer ?
#
loop_
_entity_poly.entity_id
_entity_poly.type
_entity_poly.pdbx_seq_one_letter_code
_entity_poly.pdbx_strand_id
1 'polypeptide(L)'
;MATLRAVSFPSIHLPTISATPPFEKSMLFNPPDRQLTSLSLSSCRSKPKIKLLSTISSTVSTEPIDPPTPEAESSGEKEKFDWYSQWYPVAPVCDLDKRVPHAKRVMGLDVVVWWDRNEGKWQVFDDSCPHRLAPLSEGRIDQWGRLQCVYHGWCFDGAGNCKFIPQAPPDGAPVYSFKKACAAVYPSIVQNNIVWFWPSTEPRYKDIMMKQKPPYIPELDDPSYSRLMGNRDIPYGYEVLIENLMDPAHVPYAHYKIMRVPRPKSRVKADREGGRPMEINVQTLDINGFVAKQENGHSKFIPPCIFFASPDLIPDQGNGSASSGSVKKEQSQRRFLLIFICIPVSPGKSRLIWTFPRNFAVWIDRVVPRWMFHIGQNLILDSDLYLLHLEDQNSGKTIGTAREINGLYYFDETAIGAQNT
;
A
#
# COMPACT_ATOMS: atom_id res chain seq x y z
N MET A 1 38.12 31.57 -52.17
CA MET A 1 37.28 30.75 -53.06
C MET A 1 37.56 29.29 -52.78
N ALA A 2 36.71 28.65 -51.97
CA ALA A 2 36.77 27.21 -51.69
C ALA A 2 35.37 26.63 -51.94
N THR A 3 35.30 25.70 -52.88
CA THR A 3 34.11 25.06 -53.42
C THR A 3 33.43 24.13 -52.41
N LEU A 4 32.16 24.42 -52.11
CA LEU A 4 31.22 23.56 -51.39
C LEU A 4 30.92 22.29 -52.21
N ARG A 5 31.18 21.11 -51.64
CA ARG A 5 30.65 19.83 -52.14
C ARG A 5 29.35 19.52 -51.40
N ALA A 6 28.23 19.58 -52.12
CA ALA A 6 26.95 19.05 -51.68
C ALA A 6 26.96 17.52 -51.81
N VAL A 7 26.53 16.81 -50.76
CA VAL A 7 26.31 15.36 -50.78
C VAL A 7 24.82 15.11 -50.83
N SER A 8 24.38 14.44 -51.90
CA SER A 8 23.00 14.03 -52.17
C SER A 8 22.66 12.72 -51.44
N PHE A 9 21.51 12.69 -50.75
CA PHE A 9 20.94 11.46 -50.19
C PHE A 9 20.12 10.70 -51.25
N PRO A 10 20.21 9.36 -51.33
CA PRO A 10 19.34 8.58 -52.21
C PRO A 10 17.93 8.44 -51.63
N SER A 11 16.92 8.58 -52.50
CA SER A 11 15.50 8.37 -52.18
C SER A 11 15.22 6.89 -51.94
N ILE A 12 14.66 6.56 -50.78
CA ILE A 12 14.15 5.22 -50.46
C ILE A 12 12.69 5.16 -50.92
N HIS A 13 12.41 4.31 -51.92
CA HIS A 13 11.05 3.98 -52.34
C HIS A 13 10.37 3.09 -51.29
N LEU A 14 9.25 3.57 -50.72
CA LEU A 14 8.31 2.71 -49.98
C LEU A 14 7.35 2.02 -50.98
N PRO A 15 7.15 0.70 -50.89
CA PRO A 15 6.06 0.05 -51.60
C PRO A 15 4.73 0.33 -50.88
N THR A 16 3.76 0.86 -51.63
CA THR A 16 2.37 1.02 -51.23
C THR A 16 1.70 -0.35 -51.16
N ILE A 17 1.28 -0.79 -49.96
CA ILE A 17 0.37 -1.93 -49.81
C ILE A 17 -0.98 -1.37 -49.32
N SER A 18 -1.90 -1.28 -50.28
CA SER A 18 -3.34 -1.20 -50.08
C SER A 18 -3.88 -2.62 -50.06
N ALA A 19 -4.50 -3.04 -48.95
CA ALA A 19 -5.66 -3.94 -48.90
C ALA A 19 -5.97 -4.33 -47.45
N THR A 20 -7.13 -3.89 -46.97
CA THR A 20 -7.84 -4.43 -45.80
C THR A 20 -8.21 -5.90 -46.02
N PRO A 21 -7.88 -6.83 -45.10
CA PRO A 21 -8.47 -8.16 -45.12
C PRO A 21 -9.84 -8.17 -44.41
N PRO A 22 -10.79 -8.99 -44.87
CA PRO A 22 -12.13 -9.08 -44.29
C PRO A 22 -12.10 -9.76 -42.92
N PHE A 23 -12.94 -9.25 -42.02
CA PHE A 23 -13.19 -9.77 -40.68
C PHE A 23 -13.87 -11.15 -40.77
N GLU A 24 -13.12 -12.23 -40.65
CA GLU A 24 -13.68 -13.57 -40.45
C GLU A 24 -14.09 -13.77 -38.98
N LYS A 25 -15.38 -14.02 -38.78
CA LYS A 25 -15.95 -14.42 -37.49
C LYS A 25 -15.52 -15.85 -37.15
N SER A 26 -14.62 -16.00 -36.18
CA SER A 26 -14.35 -17.29 -35.53
C SER A 26 -15.02 -17.36 -34.15
N MET A 27 -16.14 -18.08 -34.12
CA MET A 27 -16.59 -19.03 -33.08
C MET A 27 -16.12 -18.75 -31.64
N LEU A 28 -16.82 -17.86 -30.93
CA LEU A 28 -16.87 -17.86 -29.47
C LEU A 28 -18.08 -18.68 -29.01
N PHE A 29 -17.85 -19.54 -28.03
CA PHE A 29 -18.85 -20.33 -27.33
C PHE A 29 -19.98 -19.44 -26.79
N ASN A 30 -21.19 -19.59 -27.35
CA ASN A 30 -22.43 -19.08 -26.75
C ASN A 30 -22.81 -19.93 -25.53
N PRO A 31 -23.12 -19.35 -24.36
CA PRO A 31 -23.85 -20.06 -23.31
C PRO A 31 -25.33 -20.25 -23.74
N PRO A 32 -26.01 -21.31 -23.29
CA PRO A 32 -27.37 -21.59 -23.73
C PRO A 32 -28.36 -20.55 -23.17
N ASP A 33 -29.21 -20.05 -24.07
CA ASP A 33 -30.46 -19.35 -23.79
C ASP A 33 -31.29 -20.12 -22.75
N ARG A 34 -31.57 -19.48 -21.62
CA ARG A 34 -32.72 -19.82 -20.79
C ARG A 34 -33.80 -18.80 -21.04
N GLN A 35 -34.84 -19.27 -21.74
CA GLN A 35 -36.11 -18.60 -21.96
C GLN A 35 -36.63 -17.93 -20.68
N LEU A 36 -36.75 -16.60 -20.70
CA LEU A 36 -37.69 -15.89 -19.84
C LEU A 36 -39.10 -16.18 -20.36
N THR A 37 -39.83 -17.02 -19.64
CA THR A 37 -41.28 -17.11 -19.79
C THR A 37 -41.90 -15.78 -19.39
N SER A 38 -42.54 -15.12 -20.35
CA SER A 38 -43.39 -13.97 -20.15
C SER A 38 -44.58 -14.34 -19.25
N LEU A 39 -44.66 -13.76 -18.06
CA LEU A 39 -45.89 -13.70 -17.29
C LEU A 39 -46.46 -12.29 -17.40
N SER A 40 -47.64 -12.23 -18.02
CA SER A 40 -48.46 -11.06 -18.26
C SER A 40 -48.81 -10.35 -16.94
N LEU A 41 -48.47 -9.06 -16.84
CA LEU A 41 -49.04 -8.19 -15.81
C LEU A 41 -50.51 -7.88 -16.14
N SER A 42 -51.42 -8.57 -15.47
CA SER A 42 -52.81 -8.15 -15.35
C SER A 42 -52.90 -6.97 -14.37
N SER A 43 -53.34 -5.82 -14.88
CA SER A 43 -53.68 -4.62 -14.13
C SER A 43 -54.80 -4.89 -13.11
N CYS A 44 -54.45 -4.99 -11.82
CA CYS A 44 -55.40 -4.89 -10.72
C CYS A 44 -55.19 -3.56 -9.99
N ARG A 45 -56.15 -2.66 -10.20
CA ARG A 45 -56.24 -1.32 -9.63
C ARG A 45 -56.83 -1.44 -8.22
N SER A 46 -56.02 -1.34 -7.18
CA SER A 46 -56.52 -1.17 -5.80
C SER A 46 -55.74 -0.08 -5.09
N LYS A 47 -56.42 1.04 -4.80
CA LYS A 47 -55.91 2.16 -4.00
C LYS A 47 -55.85 1.74 -2.52
N PRO A 48 -54.77 2.02 -1.77
CA PRO A 48 -54.86 2.22 -0.33
C PRO A 48 -54.77 3.70 0.02
N LYS A 49 -55.63 4.10 0.95
CA LYS A 49 -55.78 5.44 1.51
C LYS A 49 -54.57 5.79 2.38
N ILE A 50 -53.96 6.96 2.14
CA ILE A 50 -52.99 7.56 3.05
C ILE A 50 -53.77 8.14 4.24
N LYS A 51 -53.60 7.55 5.43
CA LYS A 51 -53.96 8.19 6.70
C LYS A 51 -52.68 8.75 7.30
N LEU A 52 -52.58 10.07 7.37
CA LEU A 52 -51.65 10.75 8.28
C LEU A 52 -52.07 10.41 9.72
N LEU A 53 -51.14 9.87 10.50
CA LEU A 53 -51.27 9.73 11.95
C LEU A 53 -50.08 10.45 12.57
N SER A 54 -50.36 11.62 13.14
CA SER A 54 -49.51 12.30 14.12
C SER A 54 -49.64 11.58 15.46
N THR A 55 -48.54 11.14 16.06
CA THR A 55 -48.50 10.74 17.48
C THR A 55 -47.08 11.00 18.00
N ILE A 56 -46.89 12.15 18.63
CA ILE A 56 -46.66 12.37 20.07
C ILE A 56 -45.32 11.79 20.55
N SER A 57 -44.41 12.72 20.81
CA SER A 57 -43.16 12.55 21.54
C SER A 57 -43.44 11.96 22.92
N SER A 58 -42.94 10.75 23.18
CA SER A 58 -42.89 10.16 24.52
C SER A 58 -41.55 10.50 25.16
N THR A 59 -41.59 11.45 26.10
CA THR A 59 -40.51 11.69 27.06
C THR A 59 -40.35 10.47 27.95
N VAL A 60 -39.25 9.73 27.79
CA VAL A 60 -38.80 8.74 28.77
C VAL A 60 -37.88 9.47 29.75
N SER A 61 -38.28 9.44 31.02
CA SER A 61 -37.53 9.98 32.16
C SER A 61 -36.14 9.36 32.25
N THR A 62 -35.11 10.20 32.18
CA THR A 62 -33.76 9.89 32.68
C THR A 62 -33.76 10.00 34.20
N GLU A 63 -33.50 8.88 34.89
CA GLU A 63 -32.93 8.95 36.24
C GLU A 63 -31.53 9.58 36.15
N PRO A 64 -31.08 10.35 37.16
CA PRO A 64 -29.75 10.94 37.16
C PRO A 64 -28.73 9.83 37.39
N ILE A 65 -27.96 9.50 36.36
CA ILE A 65 -26.71 8.76 36.50
C ILE A 65 -25.70 9.73 37.13
N ASP A 66 -25.14 9.34 38.28
CA ASP A 66 -24.07 10.08 38.95
C ASP A 66 -22.96 10.45 37.95
N PRO A 67 -22.36 11.66 38.04
CA PRO A 67 -21.28 12.05 37.17
C PRO A 67 -20.14 11.03 37.28
N PRO A 68 -19.51 10.62 36.17
CA PRO A 68 -18.36 9.74 36.25
C PRO A 68 -17.30 10.42 37.11
N THR A 69 -16.83 9.69 38.12
CA THR A 69 -15.64 10.02 38.91
C THR A 69 -14.54 10.41 37.92
N PRO A 70 -13.84 11.55 38.10
CA PRO A 70 -12.76 11.92 37.20
C PRO A 70 -11.72 10.80 37.27
N GLU A 71 -11.55 10.08 36.16
CA GLU A 71 -10.41 9.20 35.98
C GLU A 71 -9.17 10.05 36.26
N ALA A 72 -8.37 9.58 37.20
CA ALA A 72 -7.15 10.24 37.60
C ALA A 72 -6.32 10.51 36.34
N GLU A 73 -6.23 11.78 35.94
CA GLU A 73 -5.28 12.24 34.94
C GLU A 73 -3.89 11.92 35.49
N SER A 74 -3.33 10.78 35.06
CA SER A 74 -1.94 10.49 35.33
C SER A 74 -1.12 11.55 34.59
N SER A 75 -0.52 12.44 35.36
CA SER A 75 0.42 13.48 34.94
C SER A 75 1.77 12.89 34.50
N GLY A 76 1.74 11.82 33.69
CA GLY A 76 2.87 11.41 32.88
C GLY A 76 2.85 12.19 31.57
N GLU A 77 3.97 12.76 31.16
CA GLU A 77 4.14 13.26 29.79
C GLU A 77 3.71 12.14 28.84
N LYS A 78 2.57 12.30 28.14
CA LYS A 78 2.13 11.32 27.15
C LYS A 78 3.20 11.28 26.07
N GLU A 79 3.95 10.17 26.00
CA GLU A 79 4.94 9.96 24.95
C GLU A 79 4.26 10.17 23.59
N LYS A 80 4.76 11.16 22.83
CA LYS A 80 4.21 11.52 21.53
C LYS A 80 4.91 10.70 20.46
N PHE A 81 4.14 10.04 19.59
CA PHE A 81 4.69 9.34 18.43
C PHE A 81 5.35 10.33 17.47
N ASP A 82 6.64 10.17 17.22
CA ASP A 82 7.39 10.96 16.25
C ASP A 82 7.33 10.29 14.87
N TRP A 83 6.52 10.85 13.98
CA TRP A 83 6.32 10.35 12.61
C TRP A 83 7.57 10.49 11.73
N TYR A 84 8.46 11.43 12.00
CA TYR A 84 9.66 11.66 11.19
C TYR A 84 10.85 10.81 11.63
N SER A 85 10.76 10.19 12.81
CA SER A 85 11.77 9.27 13.33
C SER A 85 11.32 7.81 13.21
N GLN A 86 10.83 7.41 12.03
CA GLN A 86 10.38 6.04 11.74
C GLN A 86 10.87 5.53 10.38
N TRP A 87 10.86 4.22 10.21
CA TRP A 87 11.08 3.57 8.92
C TRP A 87 9.78 3.49 8.12
N TYR A 88 9.83 3.93 6.86
CA TYR A 88 8.69 3.86 5.94
C TYR A 88 8.97 2.92 4.76
N PRO A 89 7.98 2.11 4.34
CA PRO A 89 8.12 1.27 3.16
C PRO A 89 7.92 2.12 1.90
N VAL A 90 8.74 1.86 0.88
CA VAL A 90 8.71 2.60 -0.39
C VAL A 90 8.05 1.77 -1.48
N ALA A 91 8.55 0.55 -1.72
CA ALA A 91 8.04 -0.36 -2.74
C ALA A 91 8.51 -1.81 -2.52
N PRO A 92 7.75 -2.83 -2.97
CA PRO A 92 8.23 -4.19 -3.08
C PRO A 92 9.38 -4.29 -4.09
N VAL A 93 10.44 -5.03 -3.77
CA VAL A 93 11.60 -5.23 -4.66
C VAL A 93 11.18 -5.91 -5.97
N CYS A 94 10.15 -6.75 -5.94
CA CYS A 94 9.65 -7.45 -7.12
C CYS A 94 8.93 -6.54 -8.13
N ASP A 95 8.64 -5.29 -7.76
CA ASP A 95 8.02 -4.27 -8.63
C ASP A 95 9.04 -3.26 -9.16
N LEU A 96 10.32 -3.41 -8.82
CA LEU A 96 11.39 -2.51 -9.21
C LEU A 96 12.29 -3.15 -10.27
N ASP A 97 12.37 -2.50 -11.44
CA ASP A 97 13.31 -2.87 -12.49
C ASP A 97 14.68 -2.23 -12.25
N LYS A 98 15.72 -3.05 -12.05
CA LYS A 98 17.11 -2.60 -11.80
C LYS A 98 17.73 -1.81 -12.95
N ARG A 99 17.09 -1.72 -14.12
CA ARG A 99 17.61 -1.02 -15.29
C ARG A 99 17.27 0.46 -15.31
N VAL A 100 16.23 0.88 -14.57
CA VAL A 100 15.69 2.23 -14.59
C VAL A 100 15.48 2.75 -13.17
N PRO A 101 15.61 4.07 -12.94
CA PRO A 101 15.16 4.68 -11.70
C PRO A 101 13.62 4.72 -11.61
N HIS A 102 13.07 4.76 -10.39
CA HIS A 102 11.64 4.71 -10.13
C HIS A 102 11.21 5.88 -9.25
N ALA A 103 10.31 6.74 -9.76
CA ALA A 103 9.67 7.78 -8.97
C ALA A 103 8.73 7.17 -7.93
N LYS A 104 8.84 7.63 -6.69
CA LYS A 104 7.95 7.27 -5.58
C LYS A 104 7.68 8.51 -4.74
N ARG A 105 6.55 8.49 -4.04
CA ARG A 105 6.25 9.47 -3.00
C ARG A 105 5.78 8.78 -1.74
N VAL A 106 6.29 9.25 -0.61
CA VAL A 106 5.98 8.77 0.74
C VAL A 106 6.07 9.94 1.71
N MET A 107 5.06 10.16 2.55
CA MET A 107 4.92 11.32 3.44
C MET A 107 5.11 12.68 2.76
N GLY A 108 4.64 12.84 1.53
CA GLY A 108 4.82 14.06 0.75
C GLY A 108 6.24 14.24 0.16
N LEU A 109 7.20 13.39 0.51
CA LEU A 109 8.56 13.41 -0.05
C LEU A 109 8.57 12.70 -1.40
N ASP A 110 8.95 13.41 -2.45
CA ASP A 110 9.24 12.82 -3.76
C ASP A 110 10.66 12.21 -3.74
N VAL A 111 10.75 10.91 -3.94
CA VAL A 111 12.01 10.15 -3.86
C VAL A 111 12.22 9.30 -5.09
N VAL A 112 13.48 9.09 -5.47
CA VAL A 112 13.88 8.18 -6.53
C VAL A 112 14.50 6.92 -5.94
N VAL A 113 13.91 5.76 -6.28
CA VAL A 113 14.48 4.45 -5.98
C VAL A 113 15.25 3.95 -7.20
N TRP A 114 16.53 3.65 -7.05
CA TRP A 114 17.37 3.21 -8.16
C TRP A 114 18.39 2.15 -7.74
N TRP A 115 18.84 1.36 -8.71
CA TRP A 115 19.80 0.29 -8.47
C TRP A 115 21.23 0.78 -8.71
N ASP A 116 22.01 0.93 -7.64
CA ASP A 116 23.44 1.20 -7.75
C ASP A 116 24.15 -0.08 -8.19
N ARG A 117 24.62 -0.11 -9.44
CA ARG A 117 25.30 -1.29 -10.00
C ARG A 117 26.69 -1.50 -9.40
N ASN A 118 27.33 -0.44 -8.91
CA ASN A 118 28.67 -0.51 -8.34
C ASN A 118 28.63 -1.13 -6.94
N GLU A 119 27.61 -0.77 -6.16
CA GLU A 119 27.42 -1.29 -4.80
C GLU A 119 26.51 -2.53 -4.74
N GLY A 120 25.79 -2.84 -5.82
CA GLY A 120 24.87 -3.98 -5.88
C GLY A 120 23.70 -3.86 -4.91
N LYS A 121 23.15 -2.64 -4.72
CA LYS A 121 22.03 -2.38 -3.80
C LYS A 121 21.08 -1.31 -4.32
N TRP A 122 19.85 -1.35 -3.82
CA TRP A 122 18.88 -0.28 -4.00
C TRP A 122 19.26 0.93 -3.16
N GLN A 123 19.09 2.12 -3.73
CA GLN A 123 19.34 3.41 -3.10
C GLN A 123 18.09 4.29 -3.23
N VAL A 124 17.89 5.18 -2.25
CA VAL A 124 16.76 6.11 -2.22
C VAL A 124 17.30 7.53 -2.07
N PHE A 125 17.15 8.35 -3.12
CA PHE A 125 17.54 9.76 -3.10
C PHE A 125 16.30 10.65 -3.11
N ASP A 126 16.49 11.92 -2.75
CA ASP A 126 15.55 12.97 -3.12
C ASP A 126 15.39 12.98 -4.64
N ASP A 127 14.15 13.11 -5.14
CA ASP A 127 13.89 13.08 -6.58
C ASP A 127 14.12 14.45 -7.24
N SER A 128 15.28 15.04 -6.94
CA SER A 128 15.61 16.39 -7.35
C SER A 128 17.11 16.52 -7.61
N CYS A 129 17.46 16.85 -8.85
CA CYS A 129 18.86 17.08 -9.21
C CYS A 129 19.36 18.39 -8.57
N PRO A 130 20.48 18.39 -7.81
CA PRO A 130 20.97 19.57 -7.10
C PRO A 130 21.39 20.73 -8.02
N HIS A 131 21.50 20.48 -9.34
CA HIS A 131 21.82 21.52 -10.32
C HIS A 131 20.63 22.44 -10.64
N ARG A 132 19.48 21.86 -11.02
CA ARG A 132 18.31 22.59 -11.56
C ARG A 132 16.97 21.93 -11.18
N LEU A 133 16.96 21.10 -10.14
CA LEU A 133 15.78 20.43 -9.59
C LEU A 133 15.02 19.52 -10.57
N ALA A 134 15.70 19.07 -11.64
CA ALA A 134 15.11 18.10 -12.55
C ALA A 134 14.92 16.75 -11.83
N PRO A 135 13.79 16.05 -12.03
CA PRO A 135 13.55 14.76 -11.39
C PRO A 135 14.62 13.76 -11.83
N LEU A 136 15.27 13.13 -10.86
CA LEU A 136 16.29 12.12 -11.10
C LEU A 136 15.68 10.80 -11.55
N SER A 137 14.41 10.56 -11.20
CA SER A 137 13.59 9.43 -11.62
C SER A 137 13.29 9.40 -13.12
N GLU A 138 13.32 10.53 -13.80
CA GLU A 138 13.25 10.63 -15.27
C GLU A 138 14.63 10.38 -15.93
N GLY A 139 15.66 10.16 -15.12
CA GLY A 139 17.02 9.86 -15.54
C GLY A 139 17.23 8.43 -16.01
N ARG A 140 18.47 7.96 -15.88
CA ARG A 140 18.87 6.61 -16.31
C ARG A 140 20.06 6.13 -15.50
N ILE A 141 20.28 4.82 -15.50
CA ILE A 141 21.53 4.24 -14.98
C ILE A 141 22.54 4.22 -16.13
N ASP A 142 23.62 4.97 -16.01
CA ASP A 142 24.64 5.09 -17.05
C ASP A 142 25.46 3.80 -17.22
N GLN A 143 26.33 3.77 -18.24
CA GLN A 143 27.19 2.62 -18.52
C GLN A 143 28.21 2.31 -17.42
N TRP A 144 28.46 3.26 -16.51
CA TRP A 144 29.33 3.09 -15.34
C TRP A 144 28.53 2.80 -14.06
N GLY A 145 27.23 2.51 -14.18
CA GLY A 145 26.40 2.10 -13.06
C GLY A 145 25.94 3.23 -12.14
N ARG A 146 26.04 4.49 -12.57
CA ARG A 146 25.68 5.68 -11.78
C ARG A 146 24.29 6.18 -12.16
N LEU A 147 23.63 6.88 -11.24
CA LEU A 147 22.39 7.59 -11.54
C LEU A 147 22.72 8.84 -12.35
N GLN A 148 22.24 8.92 -13.59
CA GLN A 148 22.45 10.05 -14.48
C GLN A 148 21.17 10.87 -14.64
N CYS A 149 21.25 12.15 -14.29
CA CYS A 149 20.17 13.11 -14.48
C CYS A 149 19.83 13.28 -15.97
N VAL A 150 18.53 13.27 -16.29
CA VAL A 150 18.03 13.44 -17.67
C VAL A 150 18.41 14.78 -18.29
N TYR A 151 18.54 15.83 -17.48
CA TYR A 151 18.63 17.19 -18.00
C TYR A 151 20.03 17.50 -18.54
N HIS A 152 21.03 17.56 -17.66
CA HIS A 152 22.40 17.94 -18.05
C HIS A 152 23.40 16.77 -17.94
N GLY A 153 22.92 15.58 -17.61
CA GLY A 153 23.75 14.38 -17.56
C GLY A 153 24.69 14.28 -16.36
N TRP A 154 24.46 15.05 -15.29
CA TRP A 154 25.19 14.90 -14.03
C TRP A 154 25.00 13.49 -13.49
N CYS A 155 26.08 12.84 -13.07
CA CYS A 155 26.07 11.46 -12.59
C CYS A 155 26.44 11.36 -11.11
N PHE A 156 25.68 10.57 -10.35
CA PHE A 156 25.82 10.39 -8.91
C PHE A 156 26.13 8.93 -8.55
N ASP A 157 27.01 8.70 -7.57
CA ASP A 157 27.18 7.38 -6.94
C ASP A 157 26.07 7.11 -5.90
N GLY A 158 26.01 5.91 -5.34
CA GLY A 158 25.04 5.54 -4.29
C GLY A 158 25.19 6.28 -2.96
N ALA A 159 26.26 7.04 -2.76
CA ALA A 159 26.42 7.93 -1.60
C ALA A 159 26.00 9.37 -1.93
N GLY A 160 25.44 9.61 -3.11
CA GLY A 160 24.96 10.91 -3.58
C GLY A 160 26.06 11.81 -4.11
N ASN A 161 27.33 11.37 -4.11
CA ASN A 161 28.43 12.19 -4.59
C ASN A 161 28.31 12.38 -6.10
N CYS A 162 28.41 13.63 -6.56
CA CYS A 162 28.57 13.91 -7.97
C CYS A 162 29.92 13.36 -8.44
N LYS A 163 29.90 12.42 -9.40
CA LYS A 163 31.10 11.79 -9.97
C LYS A 163 31.48 12.36 -11.31
N PHE A 164 30.52 12.93 -12.03
CA PHE A 164 30.75 13.40 -13.38
C PHE A 164 29.75 14.47 -13.77
N ILE A 165 30.28 15.55 -14.33
CA ILE A 165 29.53 16.64 -14.94
C ILE A 165 30.04 16.75 -16.37
N PRO A 166 29.25 16.36 -17.38
CA PRO A 166 29.74 16.30 -18.76
C PRO A 166 30.26 17.65 -19.29
N GLN A 167 29.76 18.75 -18.76
CA GLN A 167 30.12 20.11 -19.17
C GLN A 167 31.29 20.71 -18.38
N ALA A 168 31.80 20.02 -17.35
CA ALA A 168 32.95 20.49 -16.60
C ALA A 168 34.24 20.19 -17.37
N PRO A 169 35.13 21.18 -17.58
CA PRO A 169 36.39 20.93 -18.27
C PRO A 169 37.29 19.99 -17.44
N PRO A 170 38.01 19.05 -18.07
CA PRO A 170 38.89 18.11 -17.37
C PRO A 170 39.94 18.80 -16.48
N ASP A 171 40.48 19.94 -16.94
CA ASP A 171 41.51 20.72 -16.25
C ASP A 171 40.93 21.86 -15.39
N GLY A 172 39.62 21.88 -15.19
CA GLY A 172 38.93 22.90 -14.39
C GLY A 172 38.97 22.64 -12.89
N ALA A 173 38.42 23.59 -12.12
CA ALA A 173 38.12 23.34 -10.72
C ALA A 173 37.20 22.09 -10.60
N PRO A 174 37.42 21.21 -9.60
CA PRO A 174 36.66 19.97 -9.47
C PRO A 174 35.24 20.25 -8.95
N VAL A 175 34.36 20.81 -9.80
CA VAL A 175 33.00 21.23 -9.41
C VAL A 175 32.20 20.07 -8.82
N TYR A 176 32.46 18.85 -9.29
CA TYR A 176 31.86 17.62 -8.80
C TYR A 176 32.22 17.31 -7.33
N SER A 177 33.31 17.86 -6.78
CA SER A 177 33.71 17.64 -5.37
C SER A 177 33.06 18.62 -4.39
N PHE A 178 32.30 19.62 -4.86
CA PHE A 178 31.57 20.52 -3.96
C PHE A 178 30.38 19.81 -3.33
N LYS A 179 30.16 20.01 -2.03
CA LYS A 179 29.01 19.43 -1.31
C LYS A 179 27.66 19.80 -1.93
N LYS A 180 27.53 21.02 -2.48
CA LYS A 180 26.31 21.49 -3.16
C LYS A 180 26.04 20.77 -4.49
N ALA A 181 27.03 20.03 -5.01
CA ALA A 181 26.84 19.20 -6.19
C ALA A 181 26.30 17.81 -5.84
N CYS A 182 26.29 17.40 -4.57
CA CYS A 182 25.81 16.08 -4.16
C CYS A 182 24.28 16.02 -4.12
N ALA A 183 23.72 14.88 -4.52
CA ALA A 183 22.30 14.57 -4.32
C ALA A 183 22.03 14.23 -2.85
N ALA A 184 20.84 14.55 -2.38
CA ALA A 184 20.42 14.20 -1.03
C ALA A 184 20.04 12.72 -0.96
N VAL A 185 20.57 12.00 0.03
CA VAL A 185 20.44 10.55 0.16
C VAL A 185 19.70 10.20 1.45
N TYR A 186 18.66 9.38 1.33
CA TYR A 186 17.95 8.85 2.47
C TYR A 186 18.60 7.53 2.93
N PRO A 187 18.80 7.32 4.24
CA PRO A 187 19.13 6.00 4.76
C PRO A 187 18.09 4.99 4.31
N SER A 188 18.52 3.90 3.70
CA SER A 188 17.62 2.92 3.09
C SER A 188 18.12 1.50 3.22
N ILE A 189 17.19 0.55 3.38
CA ILE A 189 17.48 -0.87 3.56
C ILE A 189 16.46 -1.72 2.82
N VAL A 190 16.91 -2.85 2.28
CA VAL A 190 15.99 -3.91 1.85
C VAL A 190 15.76 -4.86 3.02
N GLN A 191 14.52 -4.96 3.48
CA GLN A 191 14.11 -5.93 4.51
C GLN A 191 12.77 -6.55 4.12
N ASN A 192 12.63 -7.86 4.30
CA ASN A 192 11.44 -8.64 3.91
C ASN A 192 10.98 -8.37 2.46
N ASN A 193 11.94 -8.29 1.52
CA ASN A 193 11.72 -7.99 0.09
C ASN A 193 11.05 -6.62 -0.21
N ILE A 194 11.14 -5.67 0.72
CA ILE A 194 10.64 -4.29 0.56
C ILE A 194 11.82 -3.33 0.69
N VAL A 195 11.85 -2.28 -0.14
CA VAL A 195 12.75 -1.14 0.06
C VAL A 195 12.14 -0.24 1.12
N TRP A 196 12.87 0.00 2.19
CA TRP A 196 12.52 0.92 3.27
C TRP A 196 13.44 2.13 3.24
N PHE A 197 12.93 3.28 3.67
CA PHE A 197 13.73 4.49 3.86
C PHE A 197 13.40 5.18 5.19
N TRP A 198 14.37 5.92 5.69
CA TRP A 198 14.20 6.85 6.80
C TRP A 198 13.97 8.25 6.22
N PRO A 199 12.91 8.98 6.61
CA PRO A 199 12.47 10.20 5.93
C PRO A 199 13.27 11.45 6.36
N SER A 200 14.60 11.33 6.47
CA SER A 200 15.51 12.45 6.70
C SER A 200 16.86 12.17 6.08
N THR A 201 17.41 13.17 5.38
CA THR A 201 18.75 13.15 4.78
C THR A 201 19.82 13.77 5.67
N GLU A 202 19.47 14.14 6.91
CA GLU A 202 20.41 14.79 7.81
C GLU A 202 21.57 13.85 8.18
N PRO A 203 22.82 14.37 8.27
CA PRO A 203 23.99 13.56 8.57
C PRO A 203 23.90 12.73 9.87
N ARG A 204 23.15 13.19 10.87
CA ARG A 204 22.96 12.48 12.15
C ARG A 204 22.27 11.11 12.01
N TYR A 205 21.52 10.91 10.93
CA TYR A 205 20.79 9.67 10.66
C TYR A 205 21.54 8.72 9.71
N LYS A 206 22.75 9.06 9.27
CA LYS A 206 23.53 8.20 8.35
C LYS A 206 23.70 6.76 8.87
N ASP A 207 23.86 6.60 10.18
CA ASP A 207 24.02 5.29 10.84
C ASP A 207 22.73 4.77 11.49
N ILE A 208 21.56 5.32 11.14
CA ILE A 208 20.28 4.95 11.76
C ILE A 208 19.99 3.45 11.64
N MET A 209 20.38 2.83 10.52
CA MET A 209 20.25 1.39 10.26
C MET A 209 20.95 0.49 11.30
N MET A 210 21.97 1.01 12.00
CA MET A 210 22.66 0.28 13.08
C MET A 210 21.94 0.42 14.42
N LYS A 211 21.18 1.51 14.61
CA LYS A 211 20.47 1.83 15.86
C LYS A 211 19.04 1.27 15.85
N GLN A 212 18.37 1.37 14.71
CA GLN A 212 16.98 0.98 14.53
C GLN A 212 16.78 0.38 13.14
N LYS A 213 16.08 -0.74 13.07
CA LYS A 213 15.68 -1.38 11.80
C LYS A 213 14.17 -1.25 11.60
N PRO A 214 13.67 -1.37 10.36
CA PRO A 214 12.25 -1.52 10.12
C PRO A 214 11.68 -2.71 10.93
N PRO A 215 10.38 -2.74 11.23
CA PRO A 215 9.75 -3.90 11.86
C PRO A 215 10.02 -5.18 11.06
N TYR A 216 10.43 -6.24 11.75
CA TYR A 216 10.78 -7.51 11.14
C TYR A 216 9.60 -8.49 11.14
N ILE A 217 9.34 -9.11 9.99
CA ILE A 217 8.27 -10.11 9.82
C ILE A 217 8.90 -11.45 9.42
N PRO A 218 9.08 -12.39 10.38
CA PRO A 218 9.75 -13.66 10.12
C PRO A 218 9.14 -14.48 8.98
N GLU A 219 7.80 -14.51 8.88
CA GLU A 219 7.09 -15.28 7.86
C GLU A 219 7.38 -14.83 6.42
N LEU A 220 7.91 -13.61 6.20
CA LEU A 220 8.27 -13.12 4.87
C LEU A 220 9.67 -13.54 4.41
N ASP A 221 10.52 -14.01 5.33
CA ASP A 221 11.85 -14.56 5.02
C ASP A 221 11.91 -16.08 5.15
N ASP A 222 10.90 -16.69 5.78
CA ASP A 222 10.78 -18.13 5.90
C ASP A 222 10.47 -18.78 4.53
N PRO A 223 11.34 -19.66 4.00
CA PRO A 223 11.13 -20.31 2.71
C PRO A 223 9.93 -21.27 2.69
N SER A 224 9.39 -21.66 3.86
CA SER A 224 8.19 -22.48 3.97
C SER A 224 6.90 -21.72 3.69
N TYR A 225 6.93 -20.37 3.65
CA TYR A 225 5.78 -19.53 3.35
C TYR A 225 5.78 -19.02 1.90
N SER A 226 4.56 -18.80 1.37
CA SER A 226 4.36 -17.97 0.17
C SER A 226 4.79 -16.53 0.42
N ARG A 227 5.35 -15.86 -0.59
CA ARG A 227 5.92 -14.51 -0.48
C ARG A 227 5.46 -13.56 -1.58
N LEU A 228 4.28 -13.80 -2.18
CA LEU A 228 3.72 -12.93 -3.20
C LEU A 228 3.24 -11.61 -2.58
N MET A 229 3.67 -10.50 -3.17
CA MET A 229 3.27 -9.16 -2.79
C MET A 229 2.48 -8.50 -3.92
N GLY A 230 1.48 -7.71 -3.55
CA GLY A 230 0.85 -6.73 -4.42
C GLY A 230 1.04 -5.33 -3.86
N ASN A 231 0.88 -4.32 -4.72
CA ASN A 231 1.06 -2.92 -4.38
C ASN A 231 0.12 -2.05 -5.22
N ARG A 232 -0.53 -1.07 -4.61
CA ARG A 232 -1.43 -0.14 -5.29
C ARG A 232 -1.50 1.22 -4.59
N ASP A 233 -1.52 2.27 -5.40
CA ASP A 233 -1.85 3.63 -4.93
C ASP A 233 -3.36 3.79 -4.80
N ILE A 234 -3.77 4.43 -3.72
CA ILE A 234 -5.15 4.53 -3.25
C ILE A 234 -5.53 6.03 -3.12
N PRO A 235 -6.65 6.46 -3.73
CA PRO A 235 -7.02 7.88 -3.82
C PRO A 235 -7.80 8.37 -2.58
N TYR A 236 -7.40 7.98 -1.37
CA TYR A 236 -7.91 8.51 -0.10
C TYR A 236 -6.84 8.43 0.99
N GLY A 237 -7.07 9.16 2.09
CA GLY A 237 -6.14 9.28 3.21
C GLY A 237 -5.67 7.95 3.82
N TYR A 238 -4.49 8.00 4.43
CA TYR A 238 -3.87 6.85 5.09
C TYR A 238 -4.69 6.38 6.29
N GLU A 239 -5.32 7.33 7.00
CA GLU A 239 -6.15 7.13 8.18
C GLU A 239 -7.40 6.31 7.83
N VAL A 240 -8.09 6.70 6.75
CA VAL A 240 -9.27 6.00 6.23
C VAL A 240 -8.90 4.58 5.76
N LEU A 241 -7.76 4.44 5.08
CA LEU A 241 -7.27 3.14 4.64
C LEU A 241 -7.02 2.19 5.82
N ILE A 242 -6.29 2.65 6.84
CA ILE A 242 -5.92 1.78 7.93
C ILE A 242 -7.12 1.43 8.83
N GLU A 243 -8.01 2.39 9.08
CA GLU A 243 -9.26 2.13 9.80
C GLU A 243 -10.11 1.08 9.11
N ASN A 244 -10.33 1.23 7.80
CA ASN A 244 -11.09 0.27 7.01
C ASN A 244 -10.49 -1.15 7.07
N LEU A 245 -9.16 -1.29 6.91
CA LEU A 245 -8.50 -2.58 6.95
C LEU A 245 -8.55 -3.24 8.34
N MET A 246 -8.65 -2.44 9.39
CA MET A 246 -8.76 -2.91 10.77
C MET A 246 -10.19 -3.31 11.16
N ASP A 247 -11.21 -2.83 10.45
CA ASP A 247 -12.61 -3.12 10.75
C ASP A 247 -13.14 -4.32 9.95
N PRO A 248 -13.29 -5.52 10.52
CA PRO A 248 -13.90 -6.65 9.81
C PRO A 248 -15.43 -6.52 9.62
N ALA A 249 -16.10 -5.55 10.24
CA ALA A 249 -17.56 -5.42 10.21
C ALA A 249 -18.09 -5.02 8.82
N HIS A 250 -17.31 -4.30 8.01
CA HIS A 250 -17.70 -3.93 6.65
C HIS A 250 -17.74 -5.13 5.68
N VAL A 251 -17.01 -6.22 5.98
CA VAL A 251 -16.75 -7.30 5.02
C VAL A 251 -18.02 -7.95 4.44
N PRO A 252 -19.06 -8.29 5.24
CA PRO A 252 -20.29 -8.88 4.69
C PRO A 252 -21.07 -7.94 3.77
N TYR A 253 -20.85 -6.63 3.88
CA TYR A 253 -21.61 -5.59 3.18
C TYR A 253 -20.86 -5.08 1.94
N ALA A 254 -19.66 -4.52 2.13
CA ALA A 254 -18.89 -3.93 1.03
C ALA A 254 -18.37 -5.02 0.08
N HIS A 255 -17.95 -6.17 0.61
CA HIS A 255 -17.44 -7.30 -0.18
C HIS A 255 -18.53 -8.32 -0.52
N TYR A 256 -19.80 -7.91 -0.48
CA TYR A 256 -20.94 -8.81 -0.72
C TYR A 256 -20.84 -9.50 -2.08
N LYS A 257 -20.91 -10.83 -2.08
CA LYS A 257 -20.70 -11.73 -3.25
C LYS A 257 -19.31 -11.71 -3.89
N ILE A 258 -18.40 -10.85 -3.43
CA ILE A 258 -16.99 -10.83 -3.85
C ILE A 258 -16.20 -11.76 -2.95
N MET A 259 -16.30 -11.57 -1.63
CA MET A 259 -15.69 -12.44 -0.64
C MET A 259 -16.68 -13.46 -0.10
N ARG A 260 -16.26 -14.73 -0.07
CA ARG A 260 -17.00 -15.78 0.63
C ARG A 260 -16.63 -15.76 2.10
N VAL A 261 -17.43 -15.08 2.91
CA VAL A 261 -17.31 -15.13 4.37
C VAL A 261 -17.83 -16.49 4.84
N PRO A 262 -17.01 -17.32 5.52
CA PRO A 262 -17.49 -18.56 6.10
C PRO A 262 -18.63 -18.27 7.08
N ARG A 263 -19.74 -18.98 6.97
CA ARG A 263 -20.81 -18.87 7.97
C ARG A 263 -20.27 -19.38 9.31
N PRO A 264 -20.32 -18.58 10.39
CA PRO A 264 -19.91 -19.04 11.70
C PRO A 264 -20.69 -20.30 12.09
N LYS A 265 -20.07 -21.20 12.83
CA LYS A 265 -20.78 -22.30 13.51
C LYS A 265 -21.59 -21.81 14.73
N SER A 266 -21.50 -20.51 15.06
CA SER A 266 -22.15 -19.94 16.24
C SER A 266 -23.67 -19.90 16.05
N ARG A 267 -24.39 -19.99 17.18
CA ARG A 267 -25.86 -19.88 17.23
C ARG A 267 -26.36 -18.43 17.08
N VAL A 268 -25.46 -17.47 16.91
CA VAL A 268 -25.83 -16.05 16.82
C VAL A 268 -26.47 -15.80 15.46
N LYS A 269 -27.67 -15.23 15.47
CA LYS A 269 -28.42 -14.92 14.26
C LYS A 269 -27.74 -13.75 13.55
N ALA A 270 -27.16 -14.02 12.38
CA ALA A 270 -26.69 -12.98 11.48
C ALA A 270 -27.87 -12.32 10.75
N ASP A 271 -27.67 -11.10 10.28
CA ASP A 271 -28.62 -10.45 9.36
C ASP A 271 -28.59 -11.08 7.95
N ARG A 272 -29.28 -10.45 6.99
CA ARG A 272 -29.40 -10.98 5.63
C ARG A 272 -28.04 -11.04 4.91
N GLU A 273 -27.20 -10.05 5.13
CA GLU A 273 -25.88 -9.88 4.51
C GLU A 273 -24.80 -10.70 5.23
N GLY A 274 -25.02 -11.07 6.49
CA GLY A 274 -24.12 -11.86 7.31
C GLY A 274 -23.47 -11.09 8.46
N GLY A 275 -23.90 -9.84 8.70
CA GLY A 275 -23.48 -9.03 9.83
C GLY A 275 -23.95 -9.61 11.16
N ARG A 276 -23.10 -9.48 12.17
CA ARG A 276 -23.29 -10.04 13.51
C ARG A 276 -22.48 -9.24 14.54
N PRO A 277 -22.83 -9.32 15.83
CA PRO A 277 -21.96 -8.81 16.89
C PRO A 277 -20.55 -9.40 16.78
N MET A 278 -19.54 -8.54 16.91
CA MET A 278 -18.13 -8.91 16.90
C MET A 278 -17.49 -8.45 18.21
N GLU A 279 -16.95 -9.40 18.97
CA GLU A 279 -16.17 -9.08 20.16
C GLU A 279 -14.69 -8.95 19.76
N ILE A 280 -14.13 -7.77 20.01
CA ILE A 280 -12.70 -7.48 19.85
C ILE A 280 -12.15 -7.15 21.24
N ASN A 281 -11.26 -7.99 21.74
CA ASN A 281 -10.60 -7.79 23.02
C ASN A 281 -9.19 -7.22 22.79
N VAL A 282 -8.98 -5.94 23.09
CA VAL A 282 -7.67 -5.31 23.01
C VAL A 282 -6.84 -5.75 24.21
N GLN A 283 -5.77 -6.51 23.93
CA GLN A 283 -4.89 -7.06 24.96
C GLN A 283 -3.82 -6.06 25.38
N THR A 284 -3.26 -5.33 24.42
CA THR A 284 -2.24 -4.31 24.63
C THR A 284 -2.51 -3.13 23.71
N LEU A 285 -2.33 -1.91 24.21
CA LEU A 285 -2.42 -0.67 23.46
C LEU A 285 -1.42 0.34 24.05
N ASP A 286 -0.46 0.75 23.25
CA ASP A 286 0.53 1.79 23.61
C ASP A 286 1.00 2.54 22.35
N ILE A 287 2.02 3.40 22.48
CA ILE A 287 2.57 4.19 21.37
C ILE A 287 3.19 3.33 20.25
N ASN A 288 3.48 2.07 20.52
CA ASN A 288 4.02 1.09 19.58
C ASN A 288 2.90 0.22 18.95
N GLY A 289 1.63 0.61 19.12
CA GLY A 289 0.47 0.01 18.46
C GLY A 289 -0.39 -0.81 19.40
N PHE A 290 -1.04 -1.84 18.85
CA PHE A 290 -1.95 -2.69 19.62
C PHE A 290 -1.91 -4.15 19.20
N VAL A 291 -2.35 -5.01 20.12
CA VAL A 291 -2.68 -6.41 19.86
C VAL A 291 -4.10 -6.64 20.33
N ALA A 292 -4.93 -7.20 19.46
CA ALA A 292 -6.31 -7.54 19.77
C ALA A 292 -6.60 -9.01 19.42
N LYS A 293 -7.44 -9.64 20.23
CA LYS A 293 -7.97 -10.98 20.01
C LYS A 293 -9.41 -10.89 19.55
N GLN A 294 -9.72 -11.64 18.51
CA GLN A 294 -11.06 -11.81 17.97
C GLN A 294 -11.50 -13.28 18.18
N GLU A 295 -12.78 -13.59 17.95
CA GLU A 295 -13.32 -14.94 18.16
C GLU A 295 -12.53 -16.06 17.44
N ASN A 296 -11.94 -15.78 16.27
CA ASN A 296 -11.23 -16.76 15.43
C ASN A 296 -9.88 -16.22 14.94
N GLY A 297 -9.13 -15.53 15.79
CA GLY A 297 -7.78 -15.07 15.43
C GLY A 297 -7.29 -13.90 16.25
N HIS A 298 -6.13 -13.37 15.86
CA HIS A 298 -5.53 -12.20 16.48
C HIS A 298 -5.16 -11.18 15.42
N SER A 299 -5.28 -9.91 15.76
CA SER A 299 -4.86 -8.79 14.95
C SER A 299 -3.82 -7.96 15.69
N LYS A 300 -2.87 -7.39 14.96
CA LYS A 300 -1.80 -6.56 15.52
C LYS A 300 -1.57 -5.37 14.62
N PHE A 301 -1.38 -4.19 15.18
CA PHE A 301 -0.88 -3.03 14.47
C PHE A 301 0.51 -2.66 14.98
N ILE A 302 1.43 -2.38 14.07
CA ILE A 302 2.76 -1.86 14.33
C ILE A 302 2.86 -0.53 13.58
N PRO A 303 2.94 0.60 14.28
CA PRO A 303 3.03 1.90 13.65
C PRO A 303 4.40 2.06 12.94
N PRO A 304 4.48 2.92 11.93
CA PRO A 304 3.37 3.72 11.38
C PRO A 304 2.58 3.00 10.29
N CYS A 305 2.91 1.77 9.88
CA CYS A 305 2.39 1.26 8.59
C CYS A 305 1.80 -0.15 8.59
N ILE A 306 2.04 -1.00 9.59
CA ILE A 306 1.83 -2.45 9.40
C ILE A 306 0.66 -2.96 10.22
N PHE A 307 -0.35 -3.50 9.56
CA PHE A 307 -1.45 -4.22 10.18
C PHE A 307 -1.40 -5.72 9.83
N PHE A 308 -1.56 -6.55 10.86
CA PHE A 308 -1.60 -8.00 10.79
C PHE A 308 -2.98 -8.51 11.20
N ALA A 309 -3.48 -9.50 10.48
CA ALA A 309 -4.55 -10.36 10.96
C ALA A 309 -4.18 -11.82 10.69
N SER A 310 -4.19 -12.64 11.73
CA SER A 310 -3.95 -14.08 11.66
C SER A 310 -5.24 -14.79 12.05
N PRO A 311 -6.06 -15.24 11.08
CA PRO A 311 -7.19 -16.10 11.38
C PRO A 311 -6.71 -17.45 11.90
N ASP A 312 -7.38 -17.99 12.92
CA ASP A 312 -7.15 -19.33 13.42
C ASP A 312 -7.64 -20.32 12.36
N LEU A 313 -6.70 -20.99 11.68
CA LEU A 313 -7.05 -22.05 10.74
C LEU A 313 -7.50 -23.29 11.51
N ILE A 314 -8.70 -23.79 11.17
CA ILE A 314 -9.26 -25.01 11.75
C ILE A 314 -8.28 -26.18 11.49
N PRO A 315 -7.88 -26.95 12.51
CA PRO A 315 -7.11 -28.18 12.30
C PRO A 315 -7.86 -29.11 11.35
N ASP A 316 -7.15 -29.66 10.36
CA ASP A 316 -7.72 -30.63 9.43
C ASP A 316 -8.30 -31.80 10.26
N GLN A 317 -9.62 -31.96 10.26
CA GLN A 317 -10.24 -33.15 10.84
C GLN A 317 -9.90 -34.32 9.93
N GLY A 318 -8.78 -34.98 10.21
CA GLY A 318 -8.47 -36.28 9.62
C GLY A 318 -9.51 -37.29 10.06
N ASN A 319 -10.42 -37.64 9.15
CA ASN A 319 -11.13 -38.92 9.22
C ASN A 319 -10.09 -40.03 9.09
N GLY A 320 -9.81 -40.77 10.18
CA GLY A 320 -8.99 -41.97 10.08
C GLY A 320 -8.43 -42.48 11.40
N SER A 321 -9.17 -43.42 12.00
CA SER A 321 -8.73 -44.54 12.85
C SER A 321 -7.50 -44.34 13.76
N ALA A 322 -7.74 -44.48 15.06
CA ALA A 322 -6.71 -44.77 16.04
C ALA A 322 -5.84 -45.96 15.60
N SER A 323 -4.55 -45.70 15.38
CA SER A 323 -3.51 -46.72 15.34
C SER A 323 -2.33 -46.21 16.16
N SER A 324 -1.95 -47.05 17.11
CA SER A 324 -0.90 -46.87 18.11
C SER A 324 0.45 -46.52 17.50
N GLY A 325 1.19 -45.65 18.20
CA GLY A 325 2.64 -45.70 18.30
C GLY A 325 3.45 -45.27 17.08
N SER A 326 3.61 -43.96 16.86
CA SER A 326 4.81 -43.44 16.19
C SER A 326 5.04 -41.98 16.57
N VAL A 327 6.31 -41.67 16.85
CA VAL A 327 6.93 -40.35 17.09
C VAL A 327 6.10 -39.20 16.51
N LYS A 328 5.68 -38.27 17.37
CA LYS A 328 5.07 -36.99 16.96
C LYS A 328 6.08 -36.23 16.10
N LYS A 329 6.04 -36.44 14.78
CA LYS A 329 6.51 -35.43 13.83
C LYS A 329 5.75 -34.16 14.21
N GLU A 330 6.48 -33.10 14.52
CA GLU A 330 5.94 -31.76 14.65
C GLU A 330 5.14 -31.45 13.38
N GLN A 331 3.83 -31.67 13.46
CA GLN A 331 2.94 -31.53 12.32
C GLN A 331 2.77 -30.04 12.16
N SER A 332 3.54 -29.44 11.24
CA SER A 332 3.54 -27.99 10.98
C SER A 332 2.09 -27.49 10.89
N GLN A 333 1.68 -26.72 11.89
CA GLN A 333 0.33 -26.16 11.96
C GLN A 333 0.13 -25.28 10.72
N ARG A 334 -0.98 -25.47 9.98
CA ARG A 334 -1.31 -24.59 8.85
C ARG A 334 -1.47 -23.17 9.38
N ARG A 335 -0.74 -22.22 8.80
CA ARG A 335 -0.77 -20.79 9.13
C ARG A 335 -1.03 -19.98 7.86
N PHE A 336 -1.86 -18.96 8.00
CA PHE A 336 -2.18 -17.96 6.97
C PHE A 336 -2.22 -16.61 7.69
N LEU A 337 -1.52 -15.61 7.15
CA LEU A 337 -1.55 -14.26 7.67
C LEU A 337 -2.05 -13.32 6.58
N LEU A 338 -2.80 -12.31 6.99
CA LEU A 338 -3.08 -11.12 6.22
C LEU A 338 -2.14 -10.04 6.72
N ILE A 339 -1.26 -9.55 5.86
CA ILE A 339 -0.35 -8.45 6.18
C ILE A 339 -0.64 -7.32 5.22
N PHE A 340 -1.04 -6.20 5.79
CA PHE A 340 -1.29 -4.95 5.10
C PHE A 340 -0.25 -3.94 5.57
N ILE A 341 0.37 -3.26 4.60
CA ILE A 341 1.37 -2.23 4.84
C ILE A 341 0.82 -0.96 4.19
N CYS A 342 0.27 -0.10 5.02
CA CYS A 342 -0.42 1.14 4.66
C CYS A 342 0.60 2.28 4.71
N ILE A 343 0.81 2.94 3.58
CA ILE A 343 1.84 3.97 3.42
C ILE A 343 1.15 5.33 3.20
N PRO A 344 1.42 6.35 4.05
CA PRO A 344 1.02 7.71 3.75
C PRO A 344 1.79 8.21 2.51
N VAL A 345 1.08 8.61 1.46
CA VAL A 345 1.70 9.14 0.23
C VAL A 345 1.69 10.66 0.26
N SER A 346 0.51 11.26 0.44
CA SER A 346 0.30 12.70 0.59
C SER A 346 -1.08 12.93 1.23
N PRO A 347 -1.47 14.14 1.62
CA PRO A 347 -2.85 14.45 1.98
C PRO A 347 -3.86 13.82 1.01
N GLY A 348 -4.84 13.07 1.53
CA GLY A 348 -5.88 12.39 0.74
C GLY A 348 -5.38 11.29 -0.21
N LYS A 349 -4.14 10.80 -0.05
CA LYS A 349 -3.58 9.71 -0.85
C LYS A 349 -2.74 8.77 0.00
N SER A 350 -2.93 7.49 -0.23
CA SER A 350 -2.19 6.43 0.43
C SER A 350 -1.72 5.39 -0.58
N ARG A 351 -0.87 4.48 -0.13
CA ARG A 351 -0.45 3.30 -0.89
C ARG A 351 -0.62 2.09 0.00
N LEU A 352 -1.08 0.99 -0.59
CA LEU A 352 -1.21 -0.29 0.09
C LEU A 352 -0.25 -1.29 -0.54
N ILE A 353 0.67 -1.82 0.25
CA ILE A 353 1.36 -3.08 -0.06
C ILE A 353 0.67 -4.18 0.74
N TRP A 354 0.31 -5.29 0.10
CA TRP A 354 -0.30 -6.43 0.78
C TRP A 354 0.43 -7.72 0.46
N THR A 355 0.48 -8.62 1.44
CA THR A 355 1.06 -9.96 1.30
C THR A 355 0.33 -10.92 2.21
N PHE A 356 0.01 -12.11 1.69
CA PHE A 356 -0.77 -13.11 2.39
C PHE A 356 0.03 -14.41 2.55
N PRO A 357 1.08 -14.40 3.41
CA PRO A 357 1.95 -15.55 3.56
C PRO A 357 1.18 -16.72 4.17
N ARG A 358 1.37 -17.90 3.57
CA ARG A 358 0.83 -19.18 4.01
C ARG A 358 1.87 -20.27 3.89
N ASN A 359 1.88 -21.20 4.83
CA ASN A 359 2.80 -22.35 4.85
C ASN A 359 2.20 -23.63 4.24
N PHE A 360 0.99 -23.55 3.67
CA PHE A 360 0.29 -24.64 3.01
C PHE A 360 -0.09 -24.24 1.59
N ALA A 361 -0.22 -25.23 0.70
CA ALA A 361 -0.55 -24.99 -0.71
C ALA A 361 0.36 -23.93 -1.38
N VAL A 362 1.62 -23.84 -0.95
CA VAL A 362 2.63 -22.91 -1.50
C VAL A 362 2.99 -23.22 -2.96
N TRP A 363 2.75 -24.45 -3.41
CA TRP A 363 2.93 -24.85 -4.80
C TRP A 363 2.06 -24.03 -5.77
N ILE A 364 0.92 -23.51 -5.31
CA ILE A 364 0.01 -22.70 -6.13
C ILE A 364 0.74 -21.47 -6.67
N ASP A 365 1.62 -20.83 -5.89
CA ASP A 365 2.36 -19.63 -6.31
C ASP A 365 3.36 -19.90 -7.44
N ARG A 366 3.74 -21.18 -7.65
CA ARG A 366 4.61 -21.59 -8.76
C ARG A 366 3.84 -21.83 -10.06
N VAL A 367 2.54 -22.09 -9.97
CA VAL A 367 1.68 -22.47 -11.10
C VAL A 367 0.77 -21.31 -11.52
N VAL A 368 0.30 -20.52 -10.55
CA VAL A 368 -0.61 -19.40 -10.74
C VAL A 368 0.21 -18.12 -10.83
N PRO A 369 0.25 -17.43 -11.99
CA PRO A 369 0.98 -16.18 -12.12
C PRO A 369 0.46 -15.10 -11.18
N ARG A 370 1.37 -14.23 -10.72
CA ARG A 370 1.08 -13.15 -9.78
C ARG A 370 -0.10 -12.26 -10.20
N TRP A 371 -0.25 -11.98 -11.49
CA TRP A 371 -1.31 -11.11 -12.00
C TRP A 371 -2.72 -11.70 -11.78
N MET A 372 -2.87 -13.02 -11.69
CA MET A 372 -4.19 -13.62 -11.39
C MET A 372 -4.62 -13.35 -9.95
N PHE A 373 -3.69 -13.45 -8.99
CA PHE A 373 -3.95 -13.04 -7.61
C PHE A 373 -4.24 -11.54 -7.52
N HIS A 374 -3.51 -10.73 -8.29
CA HIS A 374 -3.71 -9.29 -8.38
C HIS A 374 -5.15 -8.95 -8.78
N ILE A 375 -5.73 -9.60 -9.79
CA ILE A 375 -7.13 -9.35 -10.20
C ILE A 375 -8.11 -9.58 -9.03
N GLY A 376 -8.02 -10.74 -8.36
CA GLY A 376 -8.94 -11.07 -7.27
C GLY A 376 -8.81 -10.12 -6.08
N GLN A 377 -7.58 -9.74 -5.73
CA GLN A 377 -7.31 -8.82 -4.62
C GLN A 377 -7.76 -7.40 -4.95
N ASN A 378 -7.57 -6.94 -6.19
CA ASN A 378 -8.04 -5.61 -6.60
C ASN A 378 -9.56 -5.52 -6.67
N LEU A 379 -10.27 -6.60 -7.01
CA LEU A 379 -11.73 -6.61 -6.96
C LEU A 379 -12.27 -6.32 -5.54
N ILE A 380 -11.58 -6.81 -4.51
CA ILE A 380 -11.90 -6.53 -3.09
C ILE A 380 -11.60 -5.06 -2.77
N LEU A 381 -10.42 -4.55 -3.15
CA LEU A 381 -10.08 -3.14 -2.91
C LEU A 381 -11.03 -2.18 -3.66
N ASP A 382 -11.47 -2.57 -4.85
CA ASP A 382 -12.38 -1.77 -5.67
C ASP A 382 -13.79 -1.68 -5.08
N SER A 383 -14.25 -2.67 -4.31
CA SER A 383 -15.54 -2.58 -3.60
C SER A 383 -15.54 -1.55 -2.47
N ASP A 384 -14.39 -1.27 -1.86
CA ASP A 384 -14.27 -0.22 -0.85
C ASP A 384 -14.00 1.16 -1.47
N LEU A 385 -13.31 1.18 -2.62
CA LEU A 385 -12.65 2.35 -3.19
C LEU A 385 -13.54 3.61 -3.28
N TYR A 386 -14.74 3.45 -3.83
CA TYR A 386 -15.65 4.58 -4.02
C TYR A 386 -16.20 5.11 -2.70
N LEU A 387 -16.59 4.21 -1.79
CA LEU A 387 -17.18 4.58 -0.51
C LEU A 387 -16.16 5.34 0.35
N LEU A 388 -14.96 4.80 0.48
CA LEU A 388 -13.89 5.39 1.29
C LEU A 388 -13.39 6.72 0.71
N HIS A 389 -13.37 6.85 -0.62
CA HIS A 389 -13.05 8.13 -1.24
C HIS A 389 -14.07 9.22 -0.88
N LEU A 390 -15.36 8.89 -0.85
CA LEU A 390 -16.39 9.84 -0.44
C LEU A 390 -16.32 10.15 1.06
N GLU A 391 -16.02 9.15 1.88
CA GLU A 391 -15.84 9.32 3.31
C GLU A 391 -14.70 10.30 3.61
N ASP A 392 -13.53 10.10 2.99
CA ASP A 392 -12.36 10.98 3.11
C ASP A 392 -12.71 12.43 2.71
N GLN A 393 -13.42 12.62 1.59
CA GLN A 393 -13.88 13.93 1.15
C GLN A 393 -14.88 14.58 2.12
N ASN A 394 -15.80 13.81 2.68
CA ASN A 394 -16.81 14.31 3.60
C ASN A 394 -16.20 14.67 4.95
N SER A 395 -15.28 13.84 5.45
CA SER A 395 -14.45 14.14 6.60
C SER A 395 -13.71 15.45 6.38
N GLY A 396 -13.02 15.61 5.25
CA GLY A 396 -12.35 16.88 4.90
C GLY A 396 -13.27 18.11 4.88
N LYS A 397 -14.55 17.97 4.47
CA LYS A 397 -15.54 19.07 4.46
C LYS A 397 -16.07 19.41 5.85
N THR A 398 -16.41 18.40 6.66
CA THR A 398 -16.84 18.57 8.06
C THR A 398 -15.71 19.18 8.90
N ILE A 399 -14.47 18.83 8.55
CA ILE A 399 -13.26 19.24 9.22
C ILE A 399 -12.77 20.64 8.76
N GLY A 400 -13.08 21.05 7.53
CA GLY A 400 -12.71 22.36 6.96
C GLY A 400 -13.25 23.60 7.71
N THR A 401 -14.06 23.41 8.75
CA THR A 401 -14.49 24.45 9.70
C THR A 401 -13.63 24.59 10.96
N ALA A 402 -12.66 23.70 11.20
CA ALA A 402 -11.73 23.77 12.35
C ALA A 402 -10.27 23.87 11.90
N ARG A 403 -9.66 25.04 12.14
CA ARG A 403 -8.35 25.48 11.62
C ARG A 403 -7.11 24.80 12.26
N GLU A 404 -7.28 23.69 12.99
CA GLU A 404 -6.23 23.12 13.87
C GLU A 404 -5.52 21.86 13.31
N ILE A 405 -5.76 21.50 12.04
CA ILE A 405 -5.52 20.13 11.57
C ILE A 405 -4.23 19.93 10.77
N ASN A 406 -3.57 21.01 10.35
CA ASN A 406 -2.21 20.94 9.80
C ASN A 406 -1.15 20.50 10.83
N GLY A 407 -1.48 20.42 12.11
CA GLY A 407 -0.58 19.90 13.15
C GLY A 407 -0.90 18.48 13.63
N LEU A 408 -2.07 17.94 13.28
CA LEU A 408 -2.60 16.67 13.82
C LEU A 408 -2.87 15.59 12.76
N TYR A 409 -3.22 15.97 11.53
CA TYR A 409 -3.60 15.00 10.48
C TYR A 409 -2.95 15.25 9.11
N TYR A 410 -2.35 16.41 8.89
CA TYR A 410 -1.57 16.66 7.70
C TYR A 410 -0.13 16.93 8.10
N PHE A 411 0.81 16.24 7.45
CA PHE A 411 2.24 16.58 7.54
C PHE A 411 2.37 18.06 7.21
N ASP A 412 2.81 18.85 8.18
CA ASP A 412 3.10 20.26 7.96
C ASP A 412 4.17 20.36 6.88
N GLU A 413 3.78 20.73 5.65
CA GLU A 413 4.70 20.93 4.53
C GLU A 413 5.80 21.95 4.89
N THR A 414 5.53 22.85 5.84
CA THR A 414 6.52 23.83 6.32
C THR A 414 7.58 23.23 7.24
N ALA A 415 7.28 22.13 7.94
CA ALA A 415 8.27 21.41 8.75
C ALA A 415 9.28 20.65 7.88
N ILE A 416 8.85 20.18 6.70
CA ILE A 416 9.72 19.53 5.71
C ILE A 416 10.57 20.58 4.96
N GLY A 417 9.99 21.74 4.65
CA GLY A 417 10.70 22.85 3.99
C GLY A 417 11.72 23.57 4.88
N ALA A 418 11.48 23.65 6.20
CA ALA A 418 12.36 24.35 7.14
C ALA A 418 13.64 23.56 7.51
N GLN A 419 13.71 22.27 7.21
CA GLN A 419 14.91 21.45 7.44
C GLN A 419 15.90 21.47 6.27
N ASN A 420 15.54 22.09 5.14
CA ASN A 420 16.32 22.12 3.90
C ASN A 420 16.89 23.50 3.52
N THR A 421 16.98 24.44 4.47
CA THR A 421 17.69 25.72 4.29
C THR A 421 19.03 25.75 4.99
#